data_AF-A0A3S0DT12-F1
#
_entry.id   AF-A0A3S0DT12-F1
#
_cell.length_a   1.000
_cell.length_b   1.000
_cell.length_c   1.000
_cell.angle_alpha   90.00
_cell.angle_beta   90.00
_cell.angle_gamma   90.00
#
_symmetry.space_group_name_H-M   'P 1'
#
loop_
_entity.id
_entity.type
_entity.pdbx_description
1 polymer ?
#
loop_
_entity_poly.entity_id
_entity_poly.type
_entity_poly.pdbx_seq_one_letter_code
_entity_poly.pdbx_strand_id
1 'polypeptide(L)'
;MNLALEGGGAHGAFTWGVLDRLLEDDDLEIGWLSGTSAGAVNATALAAGLAEGGAQGARAKLRAVWEAVAKVGLPDLIRLNPMLAGFARSPAMQHVASLFSPYDFNPLGFDPFRKLLEAHIDFTLLRTTPGPELLVAATDVATGRPRLFRRREITVQSVLASACLPTIHHAVTIDGTAYWDGGFSANPDLVTLARESPVNDTLIVKLTGVERGVPTTSREISSRISHITFYQPMIRDVEVITATRALYSRWSRGAKPSDAKLARHRFHLIDAGRFTGALAPETKGKPDLELLTYLYGAGRSETEKWLARAKGDVGVRDTVDLARTFLEPRAASAADTPRSPPEAAA
;
A
#
# COMPACT_ATOMS: atom_id res chain seq x y z
N MET A 1 -13.51 -13.36 0.43
CA MET A 1 -12.15 -13.17 0.98
C MET A 1 -11.88 -11.68 1.19
N ASN A 2 -11.31 -11.28 2.32
CA ASN A 2 -10.85 -9.90 2.54
C ASN A 2 -9.57 -9.62 1.77
N LEU A 3 -9.32 -8.37 1.40
CA LEU A 3 -8.05 -7.96 0.78
C LEU A 3 -7.34 -6.93 1.66
N ALA A 4 -6.05 -7.16 1.89
CA ALA A 4 -5.15 -6.26 2.57
C ALA A 4 -4.13 -5.73 1.56
N LEU A 5 -4.24 -4.45 1.21
CA LEU A 5 -3.51 -3.81 0.11
C LEU A 5 -2.44 -2.85 0.66
N GLU A 6 -1.17 -3.25 0.55
CA GLU A 6 -0.04 -2.43 1.00
C GLU A 6 0.12 -1.16 0.13
N GLY A 7 0.58 -0.08 0.77
CA GLY A 7 1.06 1.12 0.12
C GLY A 7 2.43 0.93 -0.54
N GLY A 8 2.70 1.68 -1.60
CA GLY A 8 3.96 1.60 -2.33
C GLY A 8 4.14 2.62 -3.44
N GLY A 9 3.38 3.72 -3.44
CA GLY A 9 3.37 4.70 -4.53
C GLY A 9 3.01 4.07 -5.87
N ALA A 10 3.77 4.38 -6.93
CA ALA A 10 3.59 3.81 -8.26
C ALA A 10 3.66 2.28 -8.29
N HIS A 11 4.29 1.63 -7.30
CA HIS A 11 4.30 0.16 -7.22
C HIS A 11 2.91 -0.44 -6.98
N GLY A 12 1.93 0.37 -6.56
CA GLY A 12 0.53 -0.02 -6.46
C GLY A 12 -0.11 -0.49 -7.77
N ALA A 13 0.52 -0.24 -8.93
CA ALA A 13 0.10 -0.83 -10.20
C ALA A 13 0.20 -2.37 -10.20
N PHE A 14 1.10 -2.94 -9.40
CA PHE A 14 1.11 -4.38 -9.17
C PHE A 14 -0.19 -4.83 -8.51
N THR A 15 -0.63 -4.13 -7.46
CA THR A 15 -1.92 -4.39 -6.80
C THR A 15 -3.08 -4.22 -7.77
N TRP A 16 -3.06 -3.23 -8.66
CA TRP A 16 -4.07 -3.12 -9.73
C TRP A 16 -4.14 -4.38 -10.59
N GLY A 17 -3.00 -4.89 -11.05
CA GLY A 17 -2.95 -6.15 -11.79
C GLY A 17 -3.49 -7.33 -10.99
N VAL A 18 -3.19 -7.38 -9.69
CA VAL A 18 -3.72 -8.42 -8.80
C VAL A 18 -5.24 -8.39 -8.75
N LEU A 19 -5.81 -7.20 -8.48
CA LEU A 19 -7.25 -7.00 -8.38
C LEU A 19 -7.96 -7.29 -9.70
N ASP A 20 -7.42 -6.80 -10.82
CA ASP A 20 -8.00 -7.00 -12.14
C ASP A 20 -8.10 -8.48 -12.52
N ARG A 21 -7.13 -9.31 -12.11
CA ARG A 21 -7.20 -10.77 -12.32
C ARG A 21 -8.14 -11.46 -11.34
N LEU A 22 -8.17 -11.06 -10.07
CA LEU A 22 -9.10 -11.61 -9.08
C LEU A 22 -10.57 -11.38 -9.49
N LEU A 23 -10.87 -10.21 -10.08
CA LEU A 23 -12.21 -9.86 -10.56
C LEU A 23 -12.68 -10.67 -11.78
N GLU A 24 -11.81 -11.45 -12.41
CA GLU A 24 -12.19 -12.41 -13.45
C GLU A 24 -12.56 -13.80 -12.87
N ASP A 25 -12.40 -14.01 -11.57
CA ASP A 25 -12.70 -15.25 -10.90
C ASP A 25 -14.05 -15.16 -10.16
N ASP A 26 -15.08 -15.78 -10.72
CA ASP A 26 -16.45 -15.73 -10.20
C ASP A 26 -16.64 -16.53 -8.89
N ASP A 27 -15.68 -17.37 -8.49
CA ASP A 27 -15.77 -18.16 -7.25
C ASP A 27 -15.26 -17.37 -6.02
N LEU A 28 -14.64 -16.20 -6.23
CA LEU A 28 -14.06 -15.38 -5.17
C LEU A 28 -14.84 -14.08 -4.97
N GLU A 29 -15.66 -14.05 -3.93
CA GLU A 29 -16.32 -12.81 -3.52
C GLU A 29 -15.39 -11.91 -2.69
N ILE A 30 -15.38 -10.62 -2.98
CA ILE A 30 -14.62 -9.62 -2.23
C ILE A 30 -15.34 -9.25 -0.93
N GLY A 31 -14.68 -9.54 0.20
CA GLY A 31 -15.12 -9.19 1.54
C GLY A 31 -14.73 -7.76 1.93
N TRP A 32 -14.10 -7.57 3.08
CA TRP A 32 -13.59 -6.24 3.48
C TRP A 32 -12.28 -5.90 2.77
N LEU A 33 -12.03 -4.61 2.56
CA LEU A 33 -10.80 -4.09 1.98
C LEU A 33 -10.08 -3.22 3.01
N SER A 34 -8.82 -3.52 3.30
CA SER A 34 -7.91 -2.68 4.08
C SER A 34 -6.83 -2.14 3.16
N GLY A 35 -6.66 -0.83 3.10
CA GLY A 35 -5.75 -0.18 2.16
C GLY A 35 -5.07 1.04 2.75
N THR A 36 -3.81 1.21 2.37
CA THR A 36 -2.97 2.35 2.78
C THR A 36 -2.29 2.95 1.55
N SER A 37 -2.25 4.28 1.44
CA SER A 37 -1.56 4.97 0.34
C SER A 37 -2.04 4.49 -1.03
N ALA A 38 -1.17 4.04 -1.92
CA ALA A 38 -1.57 3.42 -3.19
C ALA A 38 -2.53 2.22 -3.03
N GLY A 39 -2.46 1.50 -1.92
CA GLY A 39 -3.44 0.47 -1.54
C GLY A 39 -4.82 1.04 -1.23
N ALA A 40 -4.90 2.22 -0.60
CA ALA A 40 -6.16 2.92 -0.36
C ALA A 40 -6.81 3.42 -1.65
N VAL A 41 -6.01 3.88 -2.61
CA VAL A 41 -6.48 4.26 -3.95
C VAL A 41 -7.09 3.04 -4.66
N ASN A 42 -6.37 1.92 -4.66
CA ASN A 42 -6.85 0.66 -5.23
C ASN A 42 -8.12 0.15 -4.54
N ALA A 43 -8.17 0.14 -3.20
CA ALA A 43 -9.34 -0.29 -2.44
C ALA A 43 -10.57 0.58 -2.75
N THR A 44 -10.38 1.90 -2.81
CA THR A 44 -11.45 2.85 -3.09
C THR A 44 -11.96 2.72 -4.53
N ALA A 45 -11.06 2.64 -5.50
CA ALA A 45 -11.41 2.46 -6.92
C ALA A 45 -12.13 1.11 -7.16
N LEU A 46 -11.64 0.04 -6.54
CA LEU A 46 -12.30 -1.27 -6.54
C LEU A 46 -13.72 -1.18 -6.00
N ALA A 47 -13.89 -0.66 -4.78
CA ALA A 47 -15.21 -0.57 -4.15
C ALA A 47 -16.17 0.37 -4.89
N ALA A 48 -15.67 1.45 -5.49
CA ALA A 48 -16.47 2.37 -6.28
C ALA A 48 -16.96 1.70 -7.58
N GLY A 49 -16.06 1.04 -8.32
CA GLY A 49 -16.45 0.35 -9.54
C GLY A 49 -17.36 -0.87 -9.27
N LEU A 50 -17.19 -1.56 -8.13
CA LEU A 50 -18.15 -2.59 -7.69
C LEU A 50 -19.55 -2.00 -7.49
N ALA A 51 -19.66 -0.81 -6.87
CA ALA A 51 -20.93 -0.12 -6.68
C ALA A 51 -21.57 0.34 -8.00
N GLU A 52 -20.77 0.67 -9.01
CA GLU A 52 -21.25 1.14 -10.32
C GLU A 52 -21.69 0.01 -11.25
N GLY A 53 -20.99 -1.12 -11.25
CA GLY A 53 -21.19 -2.15 -12.27
C GLY A 53 -20.61 -3.52 -11.93
N GLY A 54 -20.51 -3.85 -10.64
CA GLY A 54 -19.96 -5.13 -10.18
C GLY A 54 -18.52 -5.33 -10.64
N ALA A 55 -18.14 -6.57 -10.94
CA ALA A 55 -16.75 -6.91 -11.26
C ALA A 55 -16.23 -6.17 -12.50
N GLN A 56 -17.04 -6.02 -13.55
CA GLN A 56 -16.63 -5.29 -14.76
C GLN A 56 -16.48 -3.79 -14.49
N GLY A 57 -17.40 -3.20 -13.71
CA GLY A 57 -17.29 -1.81 -13.26
C GLY A 57 -16.01 -1.56 -12.44
N ALA A 58 -15.67 -2.47 -11.54
CA ALA A 58 -14.45 -2.44 -10.75
C ALA A 58 -13.18 -2.45 -11.62
N ARG A 59 -13.10 -3.34 -12.59
CA ARG A 59 -11.97 -3.42 -13.53
C ARG A 59 -11.82 -2.15 -14.37
N ALA A 60 -12.93 -1.66 -14.91
CA ALA A 60 -12.95 -0.42 -15.68
C ALA A 60 -12.52 0.78 -14.82
N LYS A 61 -12.98 0.85 -13.56
CA LYS A 61 -12.63 1.92 -12.62
C LYS A 61 -11.15 1.93 -12.27
N LEU A 62 -10.61 0.77 -11.90
CA LEU A 62 -9.19 0.61 -11.60
C LEU A 62 -8.32 1.04 -12.78
N ARG A 63 -8.68 0.60 -14.00
CA ARG A 63 -8.00 1.03 -15.23
C ARG A 63 -8.05 2.54 -15.43
N ALA A 64 -9.22 3.15 -15.33
CA ALA A 64 -9.39 4.58 -15.53
C ALA A 64 -8.53 5.41 -14.56
N VAL A 65 -8.51 5.02 -13.27
CA VAL A 65 -7.70 5.69 -12.24
C VAL A 65 -6.20 5.55 -12.55
N TRP A 66 -5.70 4.36 -12.86
CA TRP A 66 -4.26 4.15 -13.11
C TRP A 66 -3.78 4.75 -14.44
N GLU A 67 -4.61 4.74 -15.49
CA GLU A 67 -4.32 5.44 -16.73
C GLU A 67 -4.28 6.97 -16.52
N ALA A 68 -5.15 7.50 -15.65
CA ALA A 68 -5.09 8.92 -15.28
C ALA A 68 -3.83 9.24 -14.47
N VAL A 69 -3.41 8.35 -13.56
CA VAL A 69 -2.16 8.50 -12.79
C VAL A 69 -0.94 8.52 -13.72
N ALA A 70 -0.93 7.66 -14.75
CA ALA A 70 0.12 7.66 -15.77
C ALA A 70 0.16 8.97 -16.57
N LYS A 71 -1.01 9.52 -16.92
CA LYS A 71 -1.14 10.79 -17.66
C LYS A 71 -0.67 12.00 -16.86
N VAL A 72 -0.90 12.02 -15.55
CA VAL A 72 -0.53 13.12 -14.63
C VAL A 72 0.97 13.10 -14.24
N GLY A 73 1.76 12.12 -14.70
CA GLY A 73 3.16 11.93 -14.30
C GLY A 73 4.06 13.18 -14.33
N LEU A 74 5.25 13.07 -13.72
CA LEU A 74 6.23 14.16 -13.46
C LEU A 74 6.35 15.29 -14.53
N PRO A 75 6.29 15.02 -15.85
CA PRO A 75 6.34 16.08 -16.86
C PRO A 75 5.29 17.18 -16.67
N ASP A 76 4.07 16.86 -16.22
CA ASP A 76 2.99 17.84 -16.08
C ASP A 76 3.05 18.59 -14.75
N LEU A 77 3.45 17.97 -13.64
CA LEU A 77 3.68 18.67 -12.36
C LEU A 77 4.80 19.72 -12.44
N ILE A 78 5.86 19.45 -13.22
CA ILE A 78 6.96 20.40 -13.45
C ILE A 78 6.59 21.43 -14.52
N ARG A 79 5.83 21.06 -15.57
CA ARG A 79 5.36 22.00 -16.62
C ARG A 79 4.28 22.97 -16.13
N LEU A 80 3.41 22.53 -15.23
CA LEU A 80 2.29 23.33 -14.72
C LEU A 80 2.69 24.24 -13.55
N ASN A 81 3.92 24.10 -13.01
CA ASN A 81 4.47 24.99 -12.00
C ASN A 81 5.78 25.66 -12.51
N PRO A 82 5.70 26.89 -13.06
CA PRO A 82 6.84 27.62 -13.61
C PRO A 82 8.02 27.81 -12.64
N MET A 83 7.74 27.83 -11.34
CA MET A 83 8.75 27.96 -10.29
C MET A 83 9.56 26.65 -10.13
N LEU A 84 8.90 25.49 -10.12
CA LEU A 84 9.54 24.17 -10.04
C LEU A 84 10.34 23.82 -11.32
N ALA A 85 9.91 24.32 -12.48
CA ALA A 85 10.65 24.15 -13.74
C ALA A 85 12.07 24.76 -13.71
N GLY A 86 12.29 25.80 -12.89
CA GLY A 86 13.62 26.38 -12.67
C GLY A 86 14.50 25.54 -11.75
N PHE A 87 13.92 24.97 -10.68
CA PHE A 87 14.66 24.15 -9.70
C PHE A 87 15.04 22.77 -10.23
N ALA A 88 14.24 22.19 -11.13
CA ALA A 88 14.52 20.89 -11.75
C ALA A 88 15.75 20.91 -12.69
N ARG A 89 16.26 22.09 -13.06
CA ARG A 89 17.33 22.26 -14.07
C ARG A 89 18.75 22.12 -13.54
N SER A 90 18.99 22.13 -12.22
CA SER A 90 20.33 21.91 -11.66
C SER A 90 20.34 21.07 -10.38
N PRO A 91 21.36 20.20 -10.17
CA PRO A 91 21.50 19.41 -8.94
C PRO A 91 21.61 20.26 -7.66
N ALA A 92 22.26 21.43 -7.75
CA ALA A 92 22.38 22.36 -6.63
C ALA A 92 21.02 22.97 -6.23
N MET A 93 20.18 23.30 -7.22
CA MET A 93 18.84 23.83 -6.98
C MET A 93 17.87 22.77 -6.46
N GLN A 94 18.04 21.50 -6.83
CA GLN A 94 17.31 20.39 -6.24
C GLN A 94 17.65 20.21 -4.75
N HIS A 95 18.92 20.36 -4.37
CA HIS A 95 19.34 20.31 -2.97
C HIS A 95 18.75 21.47 -2.15
N VAL A 96 18.80 22.69 -2.69
CA VAL A 96 18.17 23.86 -2.06
C VAL A 96 16.66 23.67 -1.94
N ALA A 97 15.97 23.17 -2.97
CA ALA A 97 14.53 22.90 -2.92
C ALA A 97 14.15 21.85 -1.87
N SER A 98 15.02 20.87 -1.58
CA SER A 98 14.79 19.85 -0.54
C SER A 98 14.88 20.38 0.90
N LEU A 99 15.39 21.61 1.08
CA LEU A 99 15.46 22.29 2.39
C LEU A 99 14.22 23.13 2.71
N PHE A 100 13.34 23.33 1.73
CA PHE A 100 12.11 24.11 1.87
C PHE A 100 10.92 23.18 2.09
N SER A 101 9.95 23.65 2.85
CA SER A 101 8.75 22.89 3.18
C SER A 101 7.81 22.85 1.98
N PRO A 102 7.02 21.77 1.76
CA PRO A 102 5.96 21.78 0.74
C PRO A 102 5.00 22.98 0.88
N TYR A 103 4.84 23.50 2.10
CA TYR A 103 4.09 24.72 2.44
C TYR A 103 4.62 25.99 1.78
N ASP A 104 5.89 26.00 1.37
CA ASP A 104 6.55 27.13 0.72
C ASP A 104 6.40 27.11 -0.81
N PHE A 105 5.97 25.99 -1.42
CA PHE A 105 5.98 25.78 -2.88
C PHE A 105 4.60 25.66 -3.56
N ASN A 106 3.50 25.51 -2.80
CA ASN A 106 2.13 25.42 -3.34
C ASN A 106 1.13 26.30 -2.57
N PRO A 107 1.30 27.64 -2.56
CA PRO A 107 0.42 28.55 -1.82
C PRO A 107 -1.02 28.60 -2.37
N LEU A 108 -1.24 28.17 -3.62
CA LEU A 108 -2.55 28.16 -4.30
C LEU A 108 -3.31 26.82 -4.17
N GLY A 109 -2.73 25.81 -3.50
CA GLY A 109 -3.41 24.54 -3.23
C GLY A 109 -3.79 23.72 -4.47
N PHE A 110 -3.01 23.83 -5.57
CA PHE A 110 -3.28 23.02 -6.77
C PHE A 110 -2.97 21.54 -6.47
N ASP A 111 -3.99 20.70 -6.53
CA ASP A 111 -3.92 19.27 -6.23
C ASP A 111 -4.45 18.45 -7.43
N PRO A 112 -3.57 18.09 -8.39
CA PRO A 112 -3.99 17.34 -9.58
C PRO A 112 -4.45 15.92 -9.23
N PHE A 113 -3.96 15.36 -8.12
CA PHE A 113 -4.36 14.04 -7.67
C PHE A 113 -5.77 14.04 -7.09
N ARG A 114 -6.16 15.08 -6.33
CA ARG A 114 -7.55 15.32 -5.94
C ARG A 114 -8.49 15.35 -7.14
N LYS A 115 -8.18 16.19 -8.14
CA LYS A 115 -9.03 16.36 -9.33
C LYS A 115 -9.20 15.04 -10.08
N LEU A 116 -8.13 14.25 -10.18
CA LEU A 116 -8.16 12.92 -10.74
C LEU A 116 -9.14 12.02 -9.97
N LEU A 117 -9.02 11.94 -8.65
CA LEU A 117 -9.90 11.10 -7.83
C LEU A 117 -11.36 11.55 -7.93
N GLU A 118 -11.64 12.85 -7.86
CA GLU A 118 -13.00 13.40 -8.00
C GLU A 118 -13.59 13.17 -9.39
N ALA A 119 -12.77 13.21 -10.44
CA ALA A 119 -13.22 12.96 -11.81
C ALA A 119 -13.56 11.49 -12.06
N HIS A 120 -12.94 10.56 -11.33
CA HIS A 120 -13.09 9.13 -11.57
C HIS A 120 -13.93 8.39 -10.51
N ILE A 121 -14.08 8.92 -9.29
CA ILE A 121 -14.74 8.21 -8.18
C ILE A 121 -15.95 9.02 -7.68
N ASP A 122 -17.14 8.44 -7.79
CA ASP A 122 -18.32 8.94 -7.09
C ASP A 122 -18.31 8.48 -5.62
N PHE A 123 -17.76 9.33 -4.76
CA PHE A 123 -17.68 9.08 -3.31
C PHE A 123 -19.05 9.05 -2.63
N THR A 124 -20.08 9.64 -3.22
CA THR A 124 -21.45 9.57 -2.66
C THR A 124 -22.02 8.19 -2.93
N LEU A 125 -21.96 7.74 -4.19
CA LEU A 125 -22.40 6.40 -4.59
C LEU A 125 -21.65 5.31 -3.82
N LEU A 126 -20.32 5.45 -3.68
CA LEU A 126 -19.49 4.54 -2.89
C LEU A 126 -20.02 4.38 -1.45
N ARG A 127 -20.43 5.48 -0.81
CA ARG A 127 -20.88 5.47 0.59
C ARG A 127 -22.30 4.91 0.76
N THR A 128 -23.18 5.13 -0.21
CA THR A 128 -24.60 4.81 -0.10
C THR A 128 -24.95 3.44 -0.69
N THR A 129 -24.19 2.96 -1.66
CA THR A 129 -24.42 1.65 -2.30
C THR A 129 -23.85 0.53 -1.42
N PRO A 130 -24.59 -0.57 -1.18
CA PRO A 130 -24.06 -1.75 -0.52
C PRO A 130 -22.80 -2.30 -1.24
N GLY A 131 -21.84 -2.78 -0.48
CA GLY A 131 -20.58 -3.29 -1.02
C GLY A 131 -19.58 -3.61 0.08
N PRO A 132 -18.32 -3.88 -0.28
CA PRO A 132 -17.28 -4.21 0.69
C PRO A 132 -17.06 -3.06 1.68
N GLU A 133 -16.89 -3.38 2.97
CA GLU A 133 -16.42 -2.40 3.96
C GLU A 133 -14.98 -1.99 3.61
N LEU A 134 -14.65 -0.74 3.93
CA LEU A 134 -13.34 -0.14 3.64
C LEU A 134 -12.65 0.23 4.95
N LEU A 135 -11.37 -0.08 5.07
CA LEU A 135 -10.47 0.44 6.09
C LEU A 135 -9.36 1.22 5.38
N VAL A 136 -9.49 2.54 5.32
CA VAL A 136 -8.45 3.42 4.73
C VAL A 136 -7.65 4.05 5.86
N ALA A 137 -6.38 3.69 5.97
CA ALA A 137 -5.52 4.18 7.05
C ALA A 137 -4.94 5.57 6.74
N ALA A 138 -4.94 6.45 7.72
CA ALA A 138 -4.15 7.68 7.75
C ALA A 138 -3.47 7.83 9.12
N THR A 139 -2.37 8.58 9.19
CA THR A 139 -1.64 8.82 10.44
C THR A 139 -1.98 10.20 10.98
N ASP A 140 -2.54 10.24 12.19
CA ASP A 140 -2.73 11.48 12.93
C ASP A 140 -1.37 12.10 13.25
N VAL A 141 -1.13 13.33 12.77
CA VAL A 141 0.19 13.98 12.85
C VAL A 141 0.57 14.30 14.30
N ALA A 142 -0.39 14.66 15.14
CA ALA A 142 -0.13 15.08 16.51
C ALA A 142 0.22 13.89 17.42
N THR A 143 -0.36 12.72 17.15
CA THR A 143 -0.26 11.55 18.03
C THR A 143 0.55 10.39 17.44
N GLY A 144 0.77 10.37 16.12
CA GLY A 144 1.38 9.26 15.39
C GLY A 144 0.50 8.00 15.33
N ARG A 145 -0.77 8.09 15.75
CA ARG A 145 -1.68 6.93 15.81
C ARG A 145 -2.45 6.75 14.49
N PRO A 146 -2.83 5.51 14.15
CA PRO A 146 -3.65 5.26 12.97
C PRO A 146 -5.09 5.74 13.19
N ARG A 147 -5.64 6.38 12.16
CA ARG A 147 -7.08 6.59 11.96
C ARG A 147 -7.52 5.75 10.76
N LEU A 148 -8.46 4.83 10.97
CA LEU A 148 -9.03 4.01 9.90
C LEU A 148 -10.37 4.60 9.47
N PHE A 149 -10.42 5.27 8.32
CA PHE A 149 -11.68 5.74 7.73
C PHE A 149 -12.49 4.55 7.21
N ARG A 150 -13.75 4.45 7.62
CA ARG A 150 -14.68 3.39 7.21
C ARG A 150 -15.41 3.75 5.91
N ARG A 151 -16.05 2.78 5.24
CA ARG A 151 -16.78 2.97 3.96
C ARG A 151 -17.64 4.22 3.98
N ARG A 152 -18.46 4.40 5.02
CA ARG A 152 -19.37 5.55 5.18
C ARG A 152 -18.68 6.90 5.35
N GLU A 153 -17.40 6.90 5.70
CA GLU A 153 -16.58 8.09 5.93
C GLU A 153 -15.69 8.42 4.73
N ILE A 154 -15.62 7.52 3.73
CA ILE A 154 -14.71 7.69 2.60
C ILE A 154 -15.11 8.91 1.76
N THR A 155 -14.16 9.82 1.65
CA THR A 155 -14.18 11.00 0.82
C THR A 155 -12.86 11.10 0.06
N VAL A 156 -12.78 12.03 -0.89
CA VAL A 156 -11.51 12.37 -1.51
C VAL A 156 -10.46 12.76 -0.46
N GLN A 157 -10.84 13.46 0.62
CA GLN A 157 -9.92 13.88 1.67
C GLN A 157 -9.31 12.69 2.41
N SER A 158 -10.12 11.69 2.77
CA SER A 158 -9.59 10.51 3.46
C SER A 158 -8.62 9.70 2.60
N VAL A 159 -8.84 9.64 1.28
CA VAL A 159 -7.92 8.96 0.35
C VAL A 159 -6.64 9.76 0.17
N LEU A 160 -6.74 11.09 0.03
CA LEU A 160 -5.57 11.98 -0.03
C LEU A 160 -4.76 11.93 1.26
N ALA A 161 -5.41 11.95 2.43
CA ALA A 161 -4.77 11.79 3.73
C ALA A 161 -3.97 10.47 3.78
N SER A 162 -4.57 9.37 3.31
CA SER A 162 -3.91 8.06 3.26
C SER A 162 -2.67 8.01 2.34
N ALA A 163 -2.59 8.88 1.33
CA ALA A 163 -1.48 8.98 0.37
C ALA A 163 -0.58 10.22 0.58
N CYS A 164 -0.76 10.93 1.71
CA CYS A 164 -0.12 12.23 1.95
C CYS A 164 1.30 12.05 2.48
N LEU A 165 2.28 11.97 1.58
CA LEU A 165 3.69 12.00 1.96
C LEU A 165 4.11 13.42 2.41
N PRO A 166 4.63 13.60 3.65
CA PRO A 166 4.87 14.92 4.25
C PRO A 166 5.99 15.73 3.58
N THR A 167 6.85 15.08 2.79
CA THR A 167 7.92 15.73 2.02
C THR A 167 7.46 16.24 0.66
N ILE A 168 6.21 15.93 0.27
CA ILE A 168 5.68 16.21 -1.09
C ILE A 168 4.33 16.94 -1.02
N HIS A 169 3.53 16.69 0.01
CA HIS A 169 2.18 17.24 0.15
C HIS A 169 2.00 17.96 1.50
N HIS A 170 1.07 18.92 1.52
CA HIS A 170 0.58 19.50 2.77
C HIS A 170 -0.24 18.45 3.51
N ALA A 171 -0.12 18.40 4.83
CA ALA A 171 -0.99 17.55 5.65
C ALA A 171 -2.46 17.83 5.32
N VAL A 172 -3.24 16.76 5.17
CA VAL A 172 -4.66 16.86 4.87
C VAL A 172 -5.41 17.03 6.18
N THR A 173 -6.17 18.11 6.31
CA THR A 173 -6.98 18.38 7.50
C THR A 173 -8.42 17.89 7.30
N ILE A 174 -8.88 17.02 8.17
CA ILE A 174 -10.26 16.51 8.20
C ILE A 174 -10.79 16.75 9.61
N ASP A 175 -11.91 17.46 9.71
CA ASP A 175 -12.57 17.79 10.99
C ASP A 175 -11.64 18.41 12.05
N GLY A 176 -10.69 19.24 11.59
CA GLY A 176 -9.71 19.92 12.46
C GLY A 176 -8.47 19.09 12.82
N THR A 177 -8.38 17.83 12.40
CA THR A 177 -7.21 16.97 12.62
C THR A 177 -6.37 16.87 11.36
N ALA A 178 -5.05 17.08 11.48
CA ALA A 178 -4.09 16.94 10.40
C ALA A 178 -3.62 15.50 10.26
N TYR A 179 -3.57 15.02 9.01
CA TYR A 179 -3.21 13.65 8.68
C TYR A 179 -2.07 13.57 7.65
N TRP A 180 -1.20 12.57 7.84
CA TRP A 180 -0.22 12.08 6.87
C TRP A 180 -0.58 10.67 6.38
N ASP A 181 0.18 10.20 5.39
CA ASP A 181 0.07 8.86 4.81
C ASP A 181 -0.11 7.79 5.89
N GLY A 182 -1.07 6.88 5.71
CA GLY A 182 -1.36 5.87 6.73
C GLY A 182 -0.19 4.95 7.02
N GLY A 183 0.75 4.85 6.09
CA GLY A 183 1.85 3.90 6.14
C GLY A 183 2.85 4.17 7.27
N PHE A 184 2.82 5.35 7.89
CA PHE A 184 3.57 5.61 9.13
C PHE A 184 2.98 4.89 10.36
N SER A 185 1.74 4.42 10.27
CA SER A 185 1.00 3.87 11.43
C SER A 185 0.28 2.54 11.19
N ALA A 186 -0.15 2.24 9.95
CA ALA A 186 -0.83 1.00 9.54
C ALA A 186 -0.67 0.78 8.02
N ASN A 187 -0.10 -0.35 7.59
CA ASN A 187 0.22 -0.59 6.18
C ASN A 187 0.17 -2.06 5.72
N PRO A 188 -1.00 -2.55 5.29
CA PRO A 188 -2.34 -2.11 5.72
C PRO A 188 -2.64 -2.64 7.14
N ASP A 189 -3.76 -2.24 7.74
CA ASP A 189 -4.18 -2.79 9.04
C ASP A 189 -4.73 -4.22 8.87
N LEU A 190 -3.98 -5.21 9.36
CA LEU A 190 -4.33 -6.63 9.31
C LEU A 190 -5.12 -7.05 10.55
N VAL A 191 -4.81 -6.48 11.70
CA VAL A 191 -5.37 -6.88 12.99
C VAL A 191 -6.84 -6.50 13.10
N THR A 192 -7.18 -5.25 12.77
CA THR A 192 -8.57 -4.77 12.74
C THR A 192 -9.38 -5.55 11.72
N LEU A 193 -8.82 -5.74 10.51
CA LEU A 193 -9.47 -6.49 9.44
C LEU A 193 -9.82 -7.91 9.88
N ALA A 194 -8.88 -8.63 10.50
CA ALA A 194 -9.08 -10.00 10.96
C ALA A 194 -9.99 -10.10 12.20
N ARG A 195 -9.98 -9.09 13.08
CA ARG A 195 -10.86 -9.06 14.27
C ARG A 195 -12.31 -8.77 13.91
N GLU A 196 -12.54 -7.87 12.96
CA GLU A 196 -13.87 -7.29 12.74
C GLU A 196 -14.60 -7.87 11.52
N SER A 197 -13.90 -8.16 10.42
CA SER A 197 -14.56 -8.64 9.18
C SER A 197 -15.31 -9.94 9.39
N PRO A 198 -16.56 -10.11 8.91
CA PRO A 198 -17.27 -11.38 9.00
C PRO A 198 -16.62 -12.51 8.17
N VAL A 199 -15.67 -12.18 7.29
CA VAL A 199 -14.93 -13.12 6.46
C VAL A 199 -13.63 -13.52 7.16
N ASN A 200 -13.35 -14.82 7.23
CA ASN A 200 -12.21 -15.37 8.01
C ASN A 200 -10.91 -15.54 7.21
N ASP A 201 -10.86 -15.08 5.96
CA ASP A 201 -9.72 -15.25 5.05
C ASP A 201 -9.30 -13.87 4.54
N THR A 202 -8.02 -13.53 4.68
CA THR A 202 -7.42 -12.30 4.15
C THR A 202 -6.29 -12.62 3.18
N LEU A 203 -6.38 -12.10 1.95
CA LEU A 203 -5.26 -12.06 1.02
C LEU A 203 -4.48 -10.76 1.19
N ILE A 204 -3.22 -10.88 1.57
CA ILE A 204 -2.26 -9.79 1.65
C ILE A 204 -1.62 -9.61 0.27
N VAL A 205 -1.67 -8.39 -0.26
CA VAL A 205 -0.92 -7.99 -1.45
C VAL A 205 0.25 -7.13 -0.98
N LYS A 206 1.42 -7.77 -0.90
CA LYS A 206 2.65 -7.14 -0.38
C LYS A 206 3.48 -6.57 -1.53
N LEU A 207 3.67 -5.26 -1.54
CA LEU A 207 4.49 -4.53 -2.49
C LEU A 207 5.95 -4.44 -2.05
N THR A 208 6.20 -4.29 -0.75
CA THR A 208 7.54 -4.00 -0.24
C THR A 208 8.48 -5.20 -0.43
N GLY A 209 9.61 -4.97 -1.09
CA GLY A 209 10.70 -5.95 -1.21
C GLY A 209 11.52 -6.07 0.07
N VAL A 210 12.31 -7.13 0.19
CA VAL A 210 13.24 -7.31 1.30
C VAL A 210 14.56 -6.63 0.95
N GLU A 211 14.81 -5.44 1.51
CA GLU A 211 16.13 -4.80 1.43
C GLU A 211 17.12 -5.48 2.40
N ARG A 212 18.32 -5.81 1.91
CA ARG A 212 19.39 -6.48 2.66
C ARG A 212 20.60 -5.56 2.82
N GLY A 213 21.37 -5.80 3.87
CA GLY A 213 22.64 -5.12 4.12
C GLY A 213 22.52 -3.83 4.94
N VAL A 214 23.68 -3.34 5.40
CA VAL A 214 23.79 -2.06 6.11
C VAL A 214 23.96 -0.97 5.06
N PRO A 215 23.05 0.03 4.96
CA PRO A 215 23.19 1.11 4.00
C PRO A 215 24.41 1.96 4.36
N THR A 216 25.21 2.36 3.36
CA THR A 216 26.44 3.12 3.58
C THR A 216 26.44 4.48 2.88
N THR A 217 25.64 4.64 1.83
CA THR A 217 25.47 5.93 1.17
C THR A 217 24.26 6.70 1.72
N SER A 218 24.27 8.03 1.67
CA SER A 218 23.12 8.84 2.12
C SER A 218 21.81 8.45 1.43
N ARG A 219 21.88 8.08 0.15
CA ARG A 219 20.73 7.62 -0.63
C ARG A 219 20.19 6.28 -0.12
N GLU A 220 21.07 5.31 0.10
CA GLU A 220 20.70 4.02 0.69
C GLU A 220 20.13 4.20 2.10
N ILE A 221 20.71 5.09 2.90
CA ILE A 221 20.24 5.37 4.27
C ILE A 221 18.83 5.96 4.24
N SER A 222 18.56 6.96 3.38
CA SER A 222 17.22 7.54 3.24
C SER A 222 16.20 6.51 2.73
N SER A 223 16.57 5.68 1.74
CA SER A 223 15.71 4.59 1.27
C SER A 223 15.38 3.61 2.40
N ARG A 224 16.41 3.22 3.17
CA ARG A 224 16.28 2.28 4.27
C ARG A 224 15.43 2.83 5.42
N ILE A 225 15.58 4.11 5.77
CA ILE A 225 14.72 4.78 6.76
C ILE A 225 13.27 4.72 6.29
N SER A 226 13.00 5.13 5.04
CA SER A 226 11.65 5.07 4.48
C SER A 226 11.09 3.64 4.48
N HIS A 227 11.90 2.66 4.06
CA HIS A 227 11.54 1.24 4.06
C HIS A 227 11.14 0.76 5.45
N ILE A 228 11.99 0.97 6.46
CA ILE A 228 11.72 0.59 7.85
C ILE A 228 10.43 1.27 8.32
N THR A 229 10.30 2.58 8.14
CA THR A 229 9.15 3.35 8.61
C THR A 229 7.83 2.84 8.03
N PHE A 230 7.76 2.56 6.73
CA PHE A 230 6.52 2.11 6.08
C PHE A 230 6.23 0.62 6.25
N TYR A 231 7.25 -0.19 6.56
CA TYR A 231 7.10 -1.64 6.71
C TYR A 231 6.85 -2.08 8.16
N GLN A 232 7.34 -1.30 9.14
CA GLN A 232 7.23 -1.65 10.56
C GLN A 232 5.80 -1.87 11.07
N PRO A 233 4.77 -1.12 10.62
CA PRO A 233 3.40 -1.40 11.05
C PRO A 233 2.93 -2.81 10.69
N MET A 234 3.29 -3.32 9.50
CA MET A 234 2.93 -4.68 9.10
C MET A 234 3.67 -5.74 9.93
N ILE A 235 4.95 -5.50 10.26
CA ILE A 235 5.70 -6.37 11.17
C ILE A 235 5.00 -6.46 12.52
N ARG A 236 4.64 -5.31 13.10
CA ARG A 236 3.93 -5.24 14.39
C ARG A 236 2.60 -5.99 14.36
N ASP A 237 1.82 -5.86 13.28
CA ASP A 237 0.56 -6.57 13.13
C ASP A 237 0.77 -8.09 13.09
N VAL A 238 1.81 -8.56 12.40
CA VAL A 238 2.17 -9.99 12.36
C VAL A 238 2.62 -10.49 13.74
N GLU A 239 3.40 -9.70 14.50
CA GLU A 239 3.76 -10.03 15.89
C GLU A 239 2.51 -10.18 16.77
N VAL A 240 1.54 -9.28 16.64
CA VAL A 240 0.26 -9.36 17.38
C VAL A 240 -0.53 -10.61 16.99
N ILE A 241 -0.63 -10.91 15.69
CA ILE A 241 -1.33 -12.11 15.18
C ILE A 241 -0.68 -13.38 15.72
N THR A 242 0.64 -13.50 15.57
CA THR A 242 1.41 -14.69 15.99
C THR A 242 1.37 -14.89 17.50
N ALA A 243 1.52 -13.82 18.29
CA ALA A 243 1.38 -13.87 19.74
C ALA A 243 -0.05 -14.29 20.16
N THR A 244 -1.07 -13.74 19.50
CA THR A 244 -2.47 -14.10 19.78
C THR A 244 -2.75 -15.57 19.45
N ARG A 245 -2.23 -16.09 18.32
CA ARG A 245 -2.32 -17.51 17.96
C ARG A 245 -1.65 -18.41 19.00
N ALA A 246 -0.46 -18.04 19.48
CA ALA A 246 0.30 -18.80 20.48
C ALA A 246 -0.38 -18.81 21.86
N LEU A 247 -0.99 -17.68 22.25
CA LEU A 247 -1.76 -17.61 23.49
C LEU A 247 -3.05 -18.41 23.39
N TYR A 248 -3.79 -18.29 22.29
CA TYR A 248 -5.06 -18.98 22.07
C TYR A 248 -4.91 -20.50 22.01
N SER A 249 -3.82 -21.01 21.41
CA SER A 249 -3.55 -22.45 21.34
C SER A 249 -3.24 -23.06 22.71
N ARG A 250 -2.69 -22.27 23.64
CA ARG A 250 -2.33 -22.69 24.99
C ARG A 250 -3.45 -22.45 26.01
N TRP A 251 -4.20 -21.35 25.87
CA TRP A 251 -5.21 -20.87 26.81
C TRP A 251 -6.38 -20.26 26.06
N SER A 252 -7.44 -21.04 25.85
CA SER A 252 -8.65 -20.58 25.14
C SER A 252 -9.81 -20.17 26.08
N ARG A 253 -9.75 -20.53 27.37
CA ARG A 253 -10.75 -20.13 28.37
C ARG A 253 -10.61 -18.64 28.69
N GLY A 254 -11.70 -17.89 28.50
CA GLY A 254 -11.77 -16.45 28.80
C GLY A 254 -11.24 -15.53 27.69
N ALA A 255 -10.85 -16.07 26.52
CA ALA A 255 -10.45 -15.25 25.38
C ALA A 255 -11.62 -14.38 24.89
N LYS A 256 -11.34 -13.10 24.59
CA LYS A 256 -12.35 -12.23 23.98
C LYS A 256 -12.74 -12.80 22.60
N PRO A 257 -14.01 -12.66 22.16
CA PRO A 257 -14.43 -13.15 20.85
C PRO A 257 -13.56 -12.65 19.68
N SER A 258 -13.08 -11.40 19.75
CA SER A 258 -12.20 -10.83 18.73
C SER A 258 -10.80 -11.45 18.74
N ASP A 259 -10.26 -11.86 19.90
CA ASP A 259 -8.97 -12.58 19.99
C ASP A 259 -9.09 -13.99 19.43
N ALA A 260 -10.18 -14.69 19.75
CA ALA A 260 -10.46 -16.01 19.19
C ALA A 260 -10.60 -15.97 17.66
N LYS A 261 -11.22 -14.90 17.14
CA LYS A 261 -11.34 -14.66 15.71
C LYS A 261 -9.99 -14.36 15.07
N LEU A 262 -9.20 -13.45 15.63
CA LEU A 262 -7.84 -13.15 15.16
C LEU A 262 -6.96 -14.42 15.13
N ALA A 263 -7.04 -15.25 16.17
CA ALA A 263 -6.26 -16.49 16.26
C ALA A 263 -6.63 -17.52 15.18
N ARG A 264 -7.90 -17.55 14.75
CA ARG A 264 -8.42 -18.50 13.75
C ARG A 264 -8.43 -17.94 12.32
N HIS A 265 -8.22 -16.63 12.18
CA HIS A 265 -8.23 -15.95 10.90
C HIS A 265 -7.13 -16.49 10.00
N ARG A 266 -7.44 -16.74 8.73
CA ARG A 266 -6.53 -17.31 7.73
C ARG A 266 -5.96 -16.22 6.85
N PHE A 267 -4.68 -16.36 6.54
CA PHE A 267 -3.94 -15.43 5.71
C PHE A 267 -3.39 -16.10 4.46
N HIS A 268 -3.42 -15.34 3.38
CA HIS A 268 -2.86 -15.67 2.09
C HIS A 268 -1.95 -14.53 1.64
N LEU A 269 -1.06 -14.81 0.69
CA LEU A 269 -0.08 -13.82 0.23
C LEU A 269 0.14 -13.89 -1.28
N ILE A 270 0.06 -12.73 -1.92
CA ILE A 270 0.71 -12.44 -3.19
C ILE A 270 1.81 -11.42 -2.91
N ASP A 271 3.05 -11.78 -3.27
CA ASP A 271 4.25 -11.03 -2.94
C ASP A 271 4.88 -10.44 -4.21
N ALA A 272 4.91 -9.11 -4.31
CA ALA A 272 5.54 -8.37 -5.41
C ALA A 272 7.06 -8.18 -5.23
N GLY A 273 7.63 -8.56 -4.08
CA GLY A 273 8.96 -8.20 -3.63
C GLY A 273 10.09 -8.57 -4.59
N ARG A 274 9.92 -9.64 -5.38
CA ARG A 274 10.88 -10.01 -6.42
C ARG A 274 10.89 -9.07 -7.63
N PHE A 275 9.77 -8.40 -7.89
CA PHE A 275 9.62 -7.44 -8.97
C PHE A 275 10.00 -6.04 -8.49
N THR A 276 9.49 -5.65 -7.32
CA THR A 276 9.71 -4.31 -6.76
C THR A 276 11.10 -4.15 -6.15
N GLY A 277 11.68 -5.20 -5.56
CA GLY A 277 13.02 -5.17 -4.98
C GLY A 277 14.16 -5.07 -6.00
N ALA A 278 13.88 -5.36 -7.27
CA ALA A 278 14.83 -5.14 -8.37
C ALA A 278 14.79 -3.70 -8.92
N LEU A 279 13.80 -2.89 -8.51
CA LEU A 279 13.62 -1.53 -8.98
C LEU A 279 14.35 -0.53 -8.06
N ALA A 280 14.86 0.54 -8.65
CA ALA A 280 15.44 1.64 -7.88
C ALA A 280 14.37 2.30 -6.98
N PRO A 281 14.71 2.72 -5.75
CA PRO A 281 13.74 3.27 -4.79
C PRO A 281 12.90 4.45 -5.33
N GLU A 282 13.47 5.26 -6.22
CA GLU A 282 12.82 6.46 -6.78
C GLU A 282 11.66 6.13 -7.72
N THR A 283 11.61 4.89 -8.23
CA THR A 283 10.50 4.43 -9.08
C THR A 283 9.16 4.47 -8.36
N LYS A 284 9.14 4.40 -7.02
CA LYS A 284 7.91 4.57 -6.22
C LYS A 284 7.24 5.93 -6.44
N GLY A 285 8.02 6.97 -6.72
CA GLY A 285 7.52 8.32 -7.00
C GLY A 285 7.35 8.66 -8.49
N LYS A 286 7.56 7.69 -9.39
CA LYS A 286 7.56 7.91 -10.84
C LYS A 286 6.52 7.00 -11.51
N PRO A 287 5.28 7.48 -11.71
CA PRO A 287 4.25 6.71 -12.40
C PRO A 287 4.43 6.77 -13.93
N ASP A 288 5.56 6.28 -14.45
CA ASP A 288 5.76 6.19 -15.90
C ASP A 288 4.99 4.99 -16.49
N LEU A 289 4.51 5.13 -17.72
CA LEU A 289 3.62 4.14 -18.33
C LEU A 289 4.26 2.76 -18.48
N GLU A 290 5.57 2.69 -18.72
CA GLU A 290 6.31 1.44 -18.88
C GLU A 290 6.36 0.67 -17.55
N LEU A 291 6.74 1.35 -16.46
CA LEU A 291 6.73 0.79 -15.11
C LEU A 291 5.34 0.31 -14.70
N LEU A 292 4.31 1.14 -14.92
CA LEU A 292 2.94 0.79 -14.53
C LEU A 292 2.44 -0.43 -15.32
N THR A 293 2.73 -0.50 -16.62
CA THR A 293 2.37 -1.64 -17.48
C THR A 293 3.09 -2.91 -17.04
N TYR A 294 4.40 -2.83 -16.77
CA TYR A 294 5.20 -3.94 -16.27
C TYR A 294 4.64 -4.49 -14.95
N LEU A 295 4.38 -3.62 -13.98
CA LEU A 295 3.89 -4.02 -12.67
C LEU A 295 2.45 -4.57 -12.73
N TYR A 296 1.57 -3.96 -13.52
CA TYR A 296 0.23 -4.50 -13.78
C TYR A 296 0.28 -5.91 -14.36
N GLY A 297 1.12 -6.15 -15.37
CA GLY A 297 1.31 -7.48 -15.96
C GLY A 297 1.89 -8.50 -14.97
N ALA A 298 2.86 -8.08 -14.15
CA ALA A 298 3.42 -8.89 -13.07
C ALA A 298 2.37 -9.27 -12.03
N GLY A 299 1.53 -8.31 -11.60
CA GLY A 299 0.44 -8.52 -10.66
C GLY A 299 -0.56 -9.55 -11.17
N ARG A 300 -1.04 -9.41 -12.41
CA ARG A 300 -1.93 -10.39 -13.04
C ARG A 300 -1.30 -11.79 -13.08
N SER A 301 -0.05 -11.87 -13.50
CA SER A 301 0.68 -13.13 -13.63
C SER A 301 0.88 -13.84 -12.29
N GLU A 302 1.14 -13.10 -11.21
CA GLU A 302 1.26 -13.70 -9.88
C GLU A 302 -0.08 -14.11 -9.28
N THR A 303 -1.16 -13.37 -9.57
CA THR A 303 -2.50 -13.80 -9.18
C THR A 303 -2.88 -15.09 -9.87
N GLU A 304 -2.62 -15.24 -11.17
CA GLU A 304 -2.88 -16.49 -11.89
C GLU A 304 -2.18 -17.69 -11.22
N LYS A 305 -0.89 -17.54 -10.89
CA LYS A 305 -0.12 -18.57 -10.18
C LYS A 305 -0.67 -18.84 -8.79
N TRP A 306 -1.11 -17.79 -8.08
CA TRP A 306 -1.70 -17.95 -6.76
C TRP A 306 -3.04 -18.69 -6.84
N LEU A 307 -3.90 -18.35 -7.79
CA LEU A 307 -5.18 -19.05 -8.01
C LEU A 307 -4.93 -20.54 -8.29
N ALA A 308 -4.00 -20.87 -9.19
CA ALA A 308 -3.67 -22.25 -9.53
C ALA A 308 -3.14 -23.07 -8.34
N ARG A 309 -2.36 -22.45 -7.44
CA ARG A 309 -1.67 -23.17 -6.35
C ARG A 309 -2.41 -23.15 -5.00
N ALA A 310 -3.23 -22.13 -4.75
CA ALA A 310 -3.67 -21.77 -3.41
C ALA A 310 -5.18 -21.46 -3.30
N LYS A 311 -5.91 -21.31 -4.42
CA LYS A 311 -7.36 -21.03 -4.37
C LYS A 311 -8.13 -22.09 -3.56
N GLY A 312 -7.79 -23.37 -3.76
CA GLY A 312 -8.42 -24.49 -3.04
C GLY A 312 -8.19 -24.50 -1.53
N ASP A 313 -7.24 -23.73 -1.03
CA ASP A 313 -6.97 -23.59 0.41
C ASP A 313 -7.73 -22.42 1.05
N VAL A 314 -8.31 -21.51 0.25
CA VAL A 314 -9.17 -20.42 0.74
C VAL A 314 -10.39 -21.03 1.40
N GLY A 315 -10.73 -20.60 2.62
CA GLY A 315 -11.81 -21.22 3.37
C GLY A 315 -11.40 -22.47 4.14
N VAL A 316 -10.16 -22.95 3.97
CA VAL A 316 -9.62 -24.17 4.61
C VAL A 316 -8.46 -23.85 5.54
N ARG A 317 -7.35 -23.29 5.03
CA ARG A 317 -6.10 -23.08 5.79
C ARG A 317 -5.28 -21.89 5.27
N ASP A 318 -4.31 -21.45 6.08
CA ASP A 318 -3.31 -20.45 5.67
C ASP A 318 -2.54 -20.94 4.42
N THR A 319 -2.24 -20.02 3.49
CA THR A 319 -1.31 -20.29 2.38
C THR A 319 0.01 -19.54 2.55
N VAL A 320 0.18 -18.85 3.67
CA VAL A 320 1.41 -18.17 4.08
C VAL A 320 1.70 -18.45 5.54
N ASP A 321 2.96 -18.74 5.84
CA ASP A 321 3.46 -18.75 7.21
C ASP A 321 3.89 -17.32 7.55
N LEU A 322 3.08 -16.61 8.35
CA LEU A 322 3.35 -15.22 8.70
C LEU A 322 4.64 -15.06 9.51
N ALA A 323 4.91 -15.93 10.48
CA ALA A 323 6.11 -15.82 11.31
C ALA A 323 7.38 -15.97 10.45
N ARG A 324 7.41 -17.03 9.63
CA ARG A 324 8.54 -17.29 8.73
C ARG A 324 8.70 -16.24 7.64
N THR A 325 7.61 -15.66 7.16
CA THR A 325 7.65 -14.70 6.05
C THR A 325 8.05 -13.30 6.50
N PHE A 326 7.63 -12.87 7.69
CA PHE A 326 7.77 -11.48 8.15
C PHE A 326 8.71 -11.30 9.34
N LEU A 327 8.83 -12.28 10.25
CA LEU A 327 9.56 -12.13 11.51
C LEU A 327 10.92 -12.84 11.51
N GLU A 328 11.06 -13.95 10.78
CA GLU A 328 12.31 -14.69 10.74
C GLU A 328 13.38 -13.95 9.92
N PRO A 329 14.62 -13.82 10.45
CA PRO A 329 15.75 -13.41 9.65
C PRO A 329 16.00 -14.50 8.59
N ARG A 330 15.61 -14.25 7.33
CA ARG A 330 15.97 -15.16 6.23
C ARG A 330 17.50 -15.25 6.17
N ALA A 331 18.02 -16.48 6.28
CA ALA A 331 19.45 -16.74 6.17
C ALA A 331 20.03 -16.02 4.93
N ALA A 332 21.12 -15.28 5.13
CA ALA A 332 21.87 -14.69 4.03
C ALA A 332 22.20 -15.80 3.03
N SER A 333 21.82 -15.62 1.76
CA SER A 333 22.28 -16.55 0.74
C SER A 333 23.78 -16.29 0.55
N ALA A 334 24.56 -17.29 0.15
CA ALA A 334 26.00 -17.15 -0.09
C ALA A 334 26.37 -16.06 -1.12
N ALA A 335 25.40 -15.44 -1.81
CA ALA A 335 25.59 -14.30 -2.69
C ALA A 335 25.65 -12.93 -1.96
N ASP A 336 25.31 -12.87 -0.66
CA ASP A 336 25.30 -11.64 0.15
C ASP A 336 26.62 -11.38 0.91
N THR A 337 27.69 -12.14 0.62
CA THR A 337 28.99 -11.83 1.21
C THR A 337 29.54 -10.56 0.54
N PRO A 338 29.81 -9.48 1.29
CA PRO A 338 30.47 -8.31 0.70
C PRO A 338 31.79 -8.76 0.09
N ARG A 339 32.01 -8.47 -1.20
CA ARG A 339 33.33 -8.65 -1.82
C ARG A 339 34.29 -7.77 -1.04
N SER A 340 35.31 -8.38 -0.44
CA SER A 340 36.40 -7.66 0.22
C SER A 340 36.94 -6.59 -0.73
N PRO A 341 37.21 -5.37 -0.26
CA PRO A 341 37.86 -4.36 -1.09
C PRO A 341 39.20 -4.93 -1.59
N PRO A 342 39.62 -4.61 -2.82
CA PRO A 342 40.92 -5.06 -3.32
C PRO A 342 42.01 -4.57 -2.38
N GLU A 343 42.83 -5.49 -1.89
CA GLU A 343 44.05 -5.17 -1.15
C GLU A 343 44.85 -4.18 -1.99
N ALA A 344 45.13 -3.01 -1.42
CA ALA A 344 46.06 -2.07 -1.99
C ALA A 344 47.42 -2.76 -2.03
N ALA A 345 47.85 -3.15 -3.24
CA ALA A 345 49.20 -3.64 -3.47
C ALA A 345 50.18 -2.53 -3.07
N ALA A 346 51.17 -2.93 -2.27
CA ALA A 346 52.19 -2.11 -1.62
C ALA A 346 53.07 -1.30 -2.58
#